data_AF-A0AAW1ARL4-F1
#
_entry.id   AF-A0AAW1ARL4-F1
#
_cell.length_a   1.000
_cell.length_b   1.000
_cell.length_c   1.000
_cell.angle_alpha   90.00
_cell.angle_beta   90.00
_cell.angle_gamma   90.00
#
_symmetry.space_group_name_H-M   'P 1'
#
loop_
_entity.id
_entity.type
_entity.pdbx_description
1 polymer ?
#
loop_
_entity_poly.entity_id
_entity_poly.type
_entity_poly.pdbx_seq_one_letter_code
_entity_poly.pdbx_strand_id
1 'polypeptide(L)'
;MILLHSRLSLQIFTKDPLIIDVDGVIYYRVQDAFLAVTKISDVDAATNLLAKAIMKNTLGAQTLSHLISDREKIAKEIQVLLDNITRDWGVKVEHVEIKNVKTQVNVRGSV
;
A
#
# COMPACT_ATOMS: atom_id res chain seq x y z
N MET A 1 22.18 -8.05 -1.75
CA MET A 1 20.73 -8.16 -1.46
C MET A 1 20.04 -7.01 -2.16
N ILE A 2 19.24 -7.28 -3.20
CA ILE A 2 18.59 -6.23 -4.00
C ILE A 2 17.29 -5.83 -3.28
N LEU A 3 17.17 -4.54 -2.94
CA LEU A 3 15.92 -3.97 -2.44
C LEU A 3 15.04 -3.68 -3.66
N LEU A 4 13.92 -4.39 -3.76
CA LEU A 4 12.91 -4.17 -4.78
C LEU A 4 11.93 -3.10 -4.31
N HIS A 5 11.34 -2.38 -5.26
CA HIS A 5 10.30 -1.42 -4.96
C HIS A 5 9.10 -1.56 -5.89
N SER A 6 7.92 -1.39 -5.34
CA SER A 6 6.68 -1.24 -6.10
C SER A 6 6.14 0.16 -5.97
N ARG A 7 5.71 0.76 -7.08
CA ARG A 7 4.98 2.03 -7.09
C ARG A 7 3.51 1.76 -7.37
N LEU A 8 2.66 2.32 -6.53
CA LEU A 8 1.22 2.12 -6.57
C LEU A 8 0.52 3.45 -6.75
N SER A 9 -0.45 3.49 -7.65
CA SER A 9 -1.40 4.59 -7.84
C SER A 9 -2.79 4.00 -7.73
N LEU A 10 -3.57 4.45 -6.77
CA LEU A 10 -4.87 3.87 -6.40
C LEU A 10 -5.94 4.95 -6.32
N GLN A 11 -7.13 4.64 -6.85
CA GLN A 11 -8.33 5.43 -6.60
C GLN A 11 -9.17 4.72 -5.54
N ILE A 12 -9.49 5.43 -4.45
CA ILE A 12 -10.12 4.86 -3.25
C ILE A 12 -11.31 5.72 -2.82
N PHE A 13 -12.38 5.06 -2.36
CA PHE A 13 -13.45 5.69 -1.61
C PHE A 13 -13.10 5.62 -0.13
N THR A 14 -13.03 6.79 0.52
CA THR A 14 -12.83 6.91 1.96
C THR A 14 -14.10 6.62 2.74
N LYS A 15 -13.98 6.51 4.07
CA LYS A 15 -15.11 6.34 4.98
C LYS A 15 -16.10 7.51 4.96
N ASP A 16 -15.64 8.72 4.65
CA ASP A 16 -16.41 9.96 4.52
C ASP A 16 -16.84 10.25 3.06
N PRO A 17 -17.46 9.26 2.40
CA PRO A 17 -17.52 9.04 0.94
C PRO A 17 -16.80 10.04 0.00
N LEU A 18 -15.52 10.33 0.21
CA LEU A 18 -14.69 11.09 -0.75
C LEU A 18 -13.91 10.16 -1.66
N ILE A 19 -13.85 10.52 -2.95
CA ILE A 19 -12.96 9.89 -3.93
C ILE A 19 -11.59 10.55 -3.82
N ILE A 20 -10.57 9.72 -3.57
CA ILE A 20 -9.18 10.15 -3.46
C ILE A 20 -8.27 9.34 -4.38
N ASP A 21 -7.24 10.00 -4.89
CA ASP A 21 -6.11 9.40 -5.58
C ASP A 21 -4.92 9.32 -4.63
N VAL A 22 -4.41 8.11 -4.41
CA VAL A 22 -3.32 7.81 -3.48
C VAL A 22 -2.13 7.20 -4.20
N ASP A 23 -0.97 7.81 -4.01
CA ASP A 23 0.32 7.26 -4.44
C ASP A 23 1.05 6.62 -3.26
N GLY A 24 1.61 5.44 -3.49
CA GLY A 24 2.41 4.73 -2.48
C GLY A 24 3.63 4.03 -3.06
N VAL A 25 4.59 3.75 -2.19
CA VAL A 25 5.79 2.95 -2.52
C VAL A 25 5.97 1.87 -1.47
N ILE A 26 6.29 0.66 -1.93
CA ILE A 26 6.56 -0.49 -1.06
C ILE A 26 7.96 -0.98 -1.35
N TYR A 27 8.79 -1.07 -0.31
CA TYR A 27 10.13 -1.60 -0.36
C TYR A 27 10.16 -2.98 0.24
N TYR A 28 10.65 -3.95 -0.52
CA TYR A 28 10.67 -5.35 -0.12
C TYR A 28 11.89 -6.07 -0.69
N ARG A 29 12.15 -7.27 -0.19
CA ARG A 29 13.22 -8.13 -0.70
C ARG A 29 12.85 -9.59 -0.58
N VAL A 30 13.46 -10.42 -1.42
CA VAL A 30 13.44 -11.87 -1.24
C VAL A 30 14.38 -12.21 -0.07
N GLN A 31 13.81 -12.76 1.00
CA GLN A 31 14.57 -13.28 2.14
C GLN A 31 14.84 -14.79 2.03
N ASP A 32 13.95 -15.53 1.36
CA ASP A 32 14.07 -16.96 1.13
C ASP A 32 13.79 -17.25 -0.35
N ALA A 33 14.87 -17.51 -1.10
CA ALA A 33 14.77 -17.77 -2.53
C ALA A 33 14.08 -19.09 -2.85
N PHE A 34 14.17 -20.10 -1.97
CA PHE A 34 13.54 -21.39 -2.19
C PHE A 34 12.02 -21.28 -2.09
N LEU A 35 11.51 -20.58 -1.08
CA LEU A 35 10.07 -20.29 -0.97
C LEU A 35 9.59 -19.41 -2.14
N ALA A 36 10.37 -18.39 -2.50
CA ALA A 36 10.02 -17.47 -3.58
C ALA A 36 9.81 -18.16 -4.93
N VAL A 37 10.64 -19.14 -5.29
CA VAL A 37 10.53 -19.86 -6.58
C VAL A 37 9.55 -21.03 -6.57
N THR A 38 9.20 -21.56 -5.38
CA THR A 38 8.32 -22.73 -5.26
C THR A 38 6.87 -22.38 -4.97
N LYS A 39 6.61 -21.26 -4.29
CA LYS A 39 5.27 -20.86 -3.86
C LYS A 39 4.57 -19.95 -4.84
N ILE A 40 5.31 -19.15 -5.60
CA ILE A 40 4.77 -18.12 -6.48
C ILE A 40 5.54 -18.07 -7.81
N SER A 41 4.81 -18.04 -8.92
CA SER A 41 5.39 -17.94 -10.26
C SER A 41 6.02 -16.57 -10.54
N ASP A 42 5.40 -15.50 -10.03
CA ASP A 42 5.90 -14.12 -10.15
C ASP A 42 5.69 -13.36 -8.83
N VAL A 43 6.79 -13.23 -8.09
CA VAL A 43 6.81 -12.61 -6.77
C VAL A 43 6.49 -11.13 -6.83
N ASP A 44 6.96 -10.41 -7.86
CA ASP A 44 6.70 -8.98 -7.98
C ASP A 44 5.23 -8.74 -8.29
N ALA A 45 4.67 -9.46 -9.28
CA ALA A 45 3.27 -9.33 -9.64
C ALA A 45 2.34 -9.67 -8.47
N ALA A 46 2.62 -10.77 -7.74
CA ALA A 46 1.80 -11.19 -6.60
C ALA A 46 1.90 -10.18 -5.44
N THR A 47 3.11 -9.72 -5.11
CA THR A 47 3.33 -8.70 -4.07
C THR A 47 2.61 -7.39 -4.44
N ASN A 48 2.66 -6.98 -5.70
CA ASN A 48 1.97 -5.80 -6.21
C ASN A 48 0.46 -5.89 -6.08
N LEU A 49 -0.13 -7.04 -6.43
CA LEU A 49 -1.58 -7.25 -6.32
C LEU A 49 -2.04 -7.25 -4.86
N LEU A 50 -1.33 -7.99 -4.00
CA LEU A 50 -1.63 -8.03 -2.58
C LEU A 50 -1.54 -6.64 -1.94
N ALA A 51 -0.48 -5.90 -2.27
CA ALA A 51 -0.30 -4.54 -1.83
C ALA A 51 -1.46 -3.63 -2.20
N LYS A 52 -1.91 -3.65 -3.46
CA LYS A 52 -3.07 -2.87 -3.91
C LYS A 52 -4.32 -3.23 -3.11
N ALA A 53 -4.57 -4.52 -2.88
CA ALA A 53 -5.74 -4.98 -2.15
C ALA A 53 -5.72 -4.51 -0.68
N ILE A 54 -4.60 -4.70 0.03
CA ILE A 54 -4.46 -4.27 1.43
C ILE A 54 -4.55 -2.75 1.54
N MET A 55 -3.81 -2.00 0.71
CA MET A 55 -3.88 -0.54 0.73
C MET A 55 -5.30 -0.05 0.46
N LYS A 56 -6.00 -0.59 -0.53
CA LYS A 56 -7.38 -0.19 -0.84
C LYS A 56 -8.32 -0.42 0.35
N ASN A 57 -8.22 -1.57 1.00
CA ASN A 57 -9.06 -1.91 2.15
C ASN A 57 -8.72 -1.04 3.38
N THR A 58 -7.44 -0.96 3.76
CA THR A 58 -7.02 -0.21 4.94
C THR A 58 -7.28 1.28 4.77
N LEU A 59 -6.95 1.86 3.62
CA LEU A 59 -7.17 3.30 3.37
C LEU A 59 -8.66 3.64 3.21
N GLY A 60 -9.45 2.76 2.57
CA GLY A 60 -10.89 2.98 2.40
C GLY A 60 -11.68 2.94 3.71
N ALA A 61 -11.14 2.27 4.74
CA ALA A 61 -11.72 2.26 6.08
C ALA A 61 -11.45 3.56 6.88
N GLN A 62 -10.63 4.47 6.37
CA GLN A 62 -10.25 5.72 7.03
C GLN A 62 -10.98 6.92 6.43
N THR A 63 -11.15 7.97 7.22
CA THR A 63 -11.60 9.27 6.71
C THR A 63 -10.44 10.05 6.07
N LEU A 64 -10.72 11.00 5.19
CA LEU A 64 -9.67 11.83 4.57
C LEU A 64 -8.80 12.54 5.63
N SER A 65 -9.39 13.13 6.66
CA SER A 65 -8.66 13.83 7.71
C SER A 65 -7.70 12.91 8.47
N HIS A 66 -8.11 11.66 8.72
CA HIS A 66 -7.27 10.68 9.38
C HIS A 66 -6.15 10.17 8.45
N LEU A 67 -6.44 9.97 7.16
CA LEU A 67 -5.42 9.64 6.15
C LEU A 67 -4.32 10.70 6.05
N ILE A 68 -4.66 11.98 6.22
CA ILE A 68 -3.70 13.07 6.21
C ILE A 68 -2.90 13.11 7.51
N SER A 69 -3.58 13.02 8.66
CA SER A 69 -2.99 13.24 9.98
C SER A 69 -2.18 12.04 10.49
N ASP A 70 -2.62 10.82 10.20
CA ASP A 70 -2.06 9.57 10.75
C ASP A 70 -1.41 8.68 9.68
N ARG A 71 -0.97 9.27 8.56
CA ARG A 71 -0.40 8.53 7.42
C ARG A 71 0.70 7.54 7.80
N GLU A 72 1.58 7.90 8.74
CA GLU A 72 2.71 7.05 9.13
C GLU A 72 2.24 5.81 9.88
N LYS A 73 1.26 5.98 10.78
CA LYS A 73 0.64 4.88 11.51
C LYS A 73 -0.08 3.92 10.56
N ILE A 74 -0.80 4.47 9.59
CA ILE A 74 -1.52 3.68 8.58
C ILE A 74 -0.54 2.95 7.66
N ALA A 75 0.53 3.62 7.22
CA ALA A 75 1.59 2.99 6.44
C ALA A 75 2.24 1.84 7.22
N LYS A 76 2.45 2.00 8.54
CA LYS A 76 2.98 0.94 9.39
C LYS A 76 2.05 -0.25 9.53
N GLU A 77 0.75 0.00 9.67
CA GLU A 77 -0.27 -1.07 9.69
C GLU A 77 -0.24 -1.88 8.38
N ILE A 78 -0.24 -1.19 7.24
CA ILE A 78 -0.14 -1.82 5.91
C ILE A 78 1.16 -2.61 5.79
N GLN A 79 2.29 -2.07 6.26
CA GLN A 79 3.57 -2.78 6.27
C GLN A 79 3.49 -4.09 7.05
N VAL A 80 2.89 -4.08 8.25
CA VAL A 80 2.77 -5.29 9.08
C VAL A 80 1.87 -6.33 8.43
N LEU A 81 0.73 -5.90 7.86
CA LEU A 81 -0.18 -6.79 7.16
C LEU A 81 0.48 -7.44 5.93
N LEU A 82 1.18 -6.65 5.12
CA LEU A 82 1.90 -7.17 3.96
C LEU A 82 3.00 -8.13 4.38
N ASP A 83 3.88 -7.72 5.31
CA ASP A 83 5.00 -8.56 5.76
C ASP A 83 4.54 -9.91 6.31
N ASN A 84 3.42 -9.95 7.02
CA ASN A 84 2.89 -11.18 7.57
C ASN A 84 2.45 -12.16 6.48
N ILE A 85 1.81 -11.68 5.42
CA ILE A 85 1.32 -12.54 4.33
C ILE A 85 2.46 -12.92 3.38
N THR A 86 3.31 -11.96 3.01
CA THR A 86 4.39 -12.19 2.03
C THR A 86 5.51 -13.07 2.59
N ARG A 87 5.58 -13.25 3.91
CA ARG A 87 6.54 -14.15 4.56
C ARG A 87 6.41 -15.59 4.07
N ASP A 88 5.19 -16.04 3.82
CA ASP A 88 4.91 -17.39 3.29
C ASP A 88 5.41 -17.58 1.85
N TRP A 89 5.77 -16.48 1.19
CA TRP A 89 6.34 -16.45 -0.16
C TRP A 89 7.85 -16.23 -0.13
N GLY A 90 8.48 -16.19 1.05
CA GLY A 90 9.89 -15.88 1.20
C GLY A 90 10.22 -14.40 0.96
N VAL A 91 9.23 -13.50 1.10
CA VAL A 91 9.38 -12.06 0.88
C VAL A 91 9.24 -11.28 2.18
N LYS A 92 10.21 -10.40 2.42
CA LYS A 92 10.24 -9.47 3.55
C LYS A 92 9.84 -8.08 3.08
N VAL A 93 8.85 -7.47 3.74
CA VAL A 93 8.48 -6.07 3.49
C VAL A 93 9.20 -5.18 4.50
N GLU A 94 10.09 -4.34 3.98
CA GLU A 94 10.98 -3.49 4.78
C GLU A 94 10.30 -2.17 5.13
N HIS A 95 9.60 -1.57 4.18
CA HIS A 95 8.99 -0.26 4.36
C HIS A 95 7.80 -0.02 3.42
N VAL A 96 6.81 0.73 3.89
CA VAL A 96 5.69 1.22 3.10
C VAL A 96 5.61 2.73 3.29
N GLU A 97 5.49 3.46 2.20
CA GLU A 97 5.39 4.92 2.19
C GLU A 97 4.10 5.33 1.48
N ILE A 98 3.31 6.22 2.10
CA ILE A 98 2.16 6.87 1.48
C ILE A 98 2.60 8.28 1.08
N LYS A 99 2.65 8.55 -0.23
CA LYS A 99 3.20 9.79 -0.79
C LYS A 99 2.13 10.87 -0.90
N ASN A 100 1.31 10.77 -1.95
CA ASN A 100 0.29 11.77 -2.24
C ASN A 100 -1.08 11.22 -1.85
N VAL A 101 -1.92 12.08 -1.28
CA VAL A 101 -3.35 11.83 -1.12
C VAL A 101 -4.05 13.07 -1.66
N LYS A 102 -4.72 12.93 -2.80
CA LYS A 102 -5.40 14.04 -3.48
C LYS A 102 -6.89 13.73 -3.55
N THR A 103 -7.73 14.70 -3.20
CA THR A 103 -9.17 14.60 -3.42
C THR A 103 -9.53 15.12 -4.81
N GLN A 104 -10.56 14.55 -5.43
CA GLN A 104 -11.11 15.06 -6.70
C GLN A 104 -12.11 16.22 -6.49
N VAL A 105 -12.31 16.67 -5.24
CA VAL A 105 -13.18 17.81 -4.96
C VAL A 105 -12.48 19.11 -5.33
N ASN A 106 -12.95 19.72 -6.41
CA ASN A 106 -12.75 21.14 -6.68
C ASN A 106 -13.42 21.92 -5.55
N VAL A 107 -12.65 22.41 -4.57
CA VAL A 107 -13.13 23.45 -3.66
C VAL A 107 -13.25 24.72 -4.50
N ARG A 108 -14.34 24.84 -5.27
CA ARG A 108 -14.76 26.11 -5.84
C ARG A 108 -15.12 26.98 -4.64
N GLY A 109 -14.23 27.91 -4.31
CA GLY A 109 -14.50 28.95 -3.33
C GLY A 109 -15.85 29.58 -3.62
N SER A 110 -16.77 29.45 -2.66
CA SER A 110 -17.97 30.26 -2.62
C SER A 110 -17.50 31.70 -2.40
N VAL A 111 -17.58 32.50 -3.46
CA VAL A 111 -17.60 33.96 -3.40
C VAL A 111 -19.06 34.39 -3.35
#